data_AF-A0A5B8MGD6-F1
#
_entry.id   AF-A0A5B8MGD6-F1
#
_cell.length_a   1.000
_cell.length_b   1.000
_cell.length_c   1.000
_cell.angle_alpha   90.00
_cell.angle_beta   90.00
_cell.angle_gamma   90.00
#
_symmetry.space_group_name_H-M   'P 1'
#
loop_
_entity.id
_entity.type
_entity.pdbx_description
1 polymer ?
#
loop_
_entity_poly.entity_id
_entity_poly.type
_entity_poly.pdbx_seq_one_letter_code
_entity_poly.pdbx_strand_id
1 'polypeptide(L)'
;MVLGYSNLRRGRVLSSLVAIVDASSRNASSRNVSRTGWWGAWSLARGASTSLSPWYEEKGVNFACTRCGKCCHLSKRRVVRVNDREIQAIAQHLNESLKSVRRDRVESGRGVLRGKVNARGERVCTFLTEDNLCLVEKAKPTQCRTYPFWPEVVASSYEWRAEQVRCEGIEAKGEAKVVTREEIRFQLVLETLSRLAGEAGESGGLSHSESESLLSEVDDSLLEEFEEEHVRENRRVVRHDGREHAVVDFFGDYSSAGPEVDCKRVLISKQAPWLAQSEVYVRADGNVCRDLLPQGVQQGLLAACALPKNLGSLCFLGSGACVASTVLSALVPDAKVEAWDLDGEMFDLAESYFGAEFPGEGGKVEKRVRDAAEIVGHDAAFDVILLDICSIEEVPSSPTSFVGAIPPPKPFLQKEFLCGVLEKLNPGGVLALHLAHRDNKGVVKRIAEEAGTGRCVYSLEVPGGEGDSCVVFLSSAKVESGDQLKELILGLGPLRKPLESVTRLLEDRPQAWERES
;
A
#
# COMPACT_ATOMS: atom_id res chain seq x y z
N MET A 1 -9.10 -1.26 5.93
CA MET A 1 -7.90 -1.81 5.27
C MET A 1 -7.06 -0.68 4.69
N VAL A 2 -6.17 -0.17 5.52
CA VAL A 2 -5.08 0.75 5.16
C VAL A 2 -3.94 -0.11 4.64
N LEU A 3 -3.56 0.13 3.38
CA LEU A 3 -2.36 -0.35 2.66
C LEU A 3 -2.08 -1.86 2.69
N GLY A 4 -1.92 -2.43 1.49
CA GLY A 4 -2.02 -3.85 1.19
C GLY A 4 -1.19 -4.77 2.10
N TYR A 5 -1.88 -5.66 2.80
CA TYR A 5 -1.37 -6.98 3.18
C TYR A 5 -1.39 -7.86 1.92
N SER A 6 -0.55 -7.53 0.94
CA SER A 6 -0.57 -8.19 -0.36
C SER A 6 0.57 -9.18 -0.58
N ASN A 7 1.46 -9.39 0.40
CA ASN A 7 2.51 -10.39 0.32
C ASN A 7 2.81 -10.97 1.72
N LEU A 8 2.03 -11.97 2.16
CA LEU A 8 2.44 -12.81 3.28
C LEU A 8 3.62 -13.66 2.79
N ARG A 9 4.84 -13.35 3.25
CA ARG A 9 6.00 -14.16 2.87
C ARG A 9 5.97 -15.49 3.60
N ARG A 10 6.34 -16.56 2.88
CA ARG A 10 6.58 -17.87 3.49
C ARG A 10 7.91 -17.83 4.23
N GLY A 11 7.86 -17.34 5.46
CA GLY A 11 8.91 -17.52 6.44
C GLY A 11 9.24 -19.00 6.71
N ARG A 12 10.28 -19.27 7.48
CA ARG A 12 10.72 -20.65 7.76
C ARG A 12 9.64 -21.40 8.53
N VAL A 13 9.03 -20.75 9.52
CA VAL A 13 8.03 -21.36 10.41
C VAL A 13 6.73 -21.57 9.64
N LEU A 14 6.33 -20.56 8.86
CA LEU A 14 5.16 -20.66 8.01
C LEU A 14 5.32 -21.76 6.94
N SER A 15 6.53 -21.97 6.42
CA SER A 15 6.82 -23.09 5.51
C SER A 15 6.65 -24.45 6.20
N SER A 16 7.10 -24.59 7.46
CA SER A 16 6.88 -25.81 8.24
C SER A 16 5.40 -26.05 8.53
N LEU A 17 4.64 -25.02 8.90
CA LEU A 17 3.19 -25.11 9.12
C LEU A 17 2.45 -25.49 7.83
N VAL A 18 2.80 -24.89 6.69
CA VAL A 18 2.26 -25.26 5.38
C VAL A 18 2.60 -26.71 5.05
N ALA A 19 3.82 -27.18 5.32
CA ALA A 19 4.20 -28.57 5.08
C ALA A 19 3.39 -29.56 5.93
N ILE A 20 3.10 -29.23 7.20
CA ILE A 20 2.23 -30.04 8.08
C ILE A 20 0.81 -30.14 7.50
N VAL A 21 0.27 -29.00 7.04
CA VAL A 21 -1.05 -28.91 6.40
C VAL A 21 -1.10 -29.67 5.07
N ASP A 22 -0.07 -29.52 4.23
CA ASP A 22 0.03 -30.17 2.92
C ASP A 22 0.22 -31.69 3.04
N ALA A 23 1.03 -32.17 3.98
CA ALA A 23 1.18 -33.59 4.24
C ALA A 23 -0.16 -34.22 4.66
N SER A 24 -0.93 -33.50 5.47
CA SER A 24 -2.23 -33.95 5.97
C SER A 24 -3.33 -33.88 4.91
N SER A 25 -3.33 -32.87 4.03
CA SER A 25 -4.29 -32.76 2.93
C SER A 25 -4.09 -33.83 1.85
N ARG A 26 -2.85 -34.32 1.68
CA ARG A 26 -2.48 -35.42 0.77
C ARG A 26 -2.73 -36.81 1.35
N ASN A 27 -2.57 -36.99 2.67
CA ASN A 27 -2.81 -38.27 3.36
C ASN A 27 -4.24 -38.37 3.94
N ALA A 28 -5.25 -38.46 3.07
CA ALA A 28 -6.57 -38.96 3.47
C ALA A 28 -6.61 -40.50 3.62
N SER A 29 -5.47 -41.19 3.49
CA SER A 29 -5.30 -42.60 3.81
C SER A 29 -3.93 -42.84 4.45
N SER A 30 -3.94 -43.31 5.70
CA SER A 30 -2.81 -43.67 6.57
C SER A 30 -2.18 -42.54 7.42
N ARG A 31 -2.46 -42.60 8.72
CA ARG A 31 -1.79 -41.85 9.80
C ARG A 31 -0.45 -42.49 10.11
N ASN A 32 0.64 -41.76 9.90
CA ASN A 32 1.83 -41.70 10.76
C ASN A 32 2.85 -40.76 10.13
N VAL A 33 3.00 -39.54 10.68
CA VAL A 33 4.18 -38.71 10.41
C VAL A 33 5.07 -38.82 11.64
N SER A 34 6.26 -39.38 11.43
CA SER A 34 7.28 -39.57 12.44
C SER A 34 7.98 -38.24 12.76
N ARG A 35 8.19 -38.01 14.06
CA ARG A 35 9.06 -36.96 14.60
C ARG A 35 10.50 -37.24 14.19
N THR A 36 11.06 -36.49 13.24
CA THR A 36 12.51 -36.35 13.10
C THR A 36 12.86 -34.89 12.93
N GLY A 37 13.56 -34.35 13.93
CA GLY A 37 13.99 -32.96 14.01
C GLY A 37 15.08 -32.63 12.99
N TRP A 38 15.03 -31.39 12.52
CA TRP A 38 16.07 -30.78 11.70
C TRP A 38 16.49 -29.47 12.37
N TRP A 39 17.41 -29.57 13.32
CA TRP A 39 18.07 -28.44 13.96
C TRP A 39 19.26 -28.03 13.10
N GLY A 40 19.08 -27.01 12.28
CA GLY A 40 20.13 -26.35 11.51
C GLY A 40 20.36 -24.93 12.03
N ALA A 41 21.31 -24.79 12.96
CA ALA A 41 21.71 -23.54 13.58
C ALA A 41 22.30 -22.55 12.56
N TRP A 42 21.74 -21.33 12.49
CA TRP A 42 22.42 -20.17 11.91
C TRP A 42 22.35 -19.03 12.91
N SER A 43 23.54 -18.49 13.20
CA SER A 43 23.83 -17.55 14.27
C SER A 43 23.25 -16.15 14.00
N LEU A 44 22.65 -15.59 15.04
CA LEU A 44 22.31 -14.18 15.21
C LEU A 44 23.54 -13.26 15.06
N ALA A 45 23.35 -12.15 14.33
CA ALA A 45 23.95 -10.83 14.53
C ALA A 45 23.17 -9.88 13.60
N ARG A 46 22.63 -8.71 13.96
CA ARG A 46 23.01 -7.62 14.89
C ARG A 46 21.71 -6.83 15.24
N GLY A 47 21.38 -6.57 16.52
CA GLY A 47 21.51 -5.27 17.21
C GLY A 47 20.52 -4.19 16.71
N ALA A 48 19.56 -3.61 17.45
CA ALA A 48 19.41 -3.42 18.89
C ALA A 48 17.94 -3.57 19.38
N SER A 49 17.85 -4.00 20.64
CA SER A 49 16.70 -4.22 21.52
C SER A 49 15.57 -3.18 21.51
N THR A 50 14.39 -3.62 21.08
CA THR A 50 13.12 -3.54 21.84
C THR A 50 12.46 -4.92 21.70
N SER A 51 11.77 -5.44 22.72
CA SER A 51 11.13 -6.76 22.60
C SER A 51 10.20 -6.79 21.38
N LEU A 52 10.31 -7.81 20.53
CA LEU A 52 9.43 -8.02 19.36
C LEU A 52 8.07 -8.57 19.81
N SER A 53 7.47 -7.92 20.80
CA SER A 53 6.19 -8.29 21.37
C SER A 53 5.04 -7.76 20.52
N PRO A 54 3.97 -8.53 20.29
CA PRO A 54 2.74 -7.98 19.72
C PRO A 54 2.13 -6.95 20.67
N TRP A 55 1.46 -5.94 20.11
CA TRP A 55 0.85 -4.85 20.91
C TRP A 55 -0.27 -5.32 21.86
N TYR A 56 -0.81 -6.52 21.62
CA TYR A 56 -1.84 -7.17 22.43
C TYR A 56 -1.27 -8.16 23.45
N GLU A 57 0.06 -8.25 23.61
CA GLU A 57 0.71 -9.25 24.49
C GLU A 57 0.17 -9.23 25.93
N GLU A 58 0.13 -8.07 26.57
CA GLU A 58 -0.22 -7.98 28.00
C GLU A 58 -1.73 -8.04 28.28
N LYS A 59 -2.54 -7.44 27.41
CA LYS A 59 -3.97 -7.17 27.69
C LYS A 59 -4.93 -7.90 26.77
N GLY A 60 -4.42 -8.57 25.73
CA GLY A 60 -5.27 -9.08 24.66
C GLY A 60 -6.03 -7.95 23.96
N VAL A 61 -7.19 -8.29 23.39
CA VAL A 61 -8.10 -7.31 22.77
C VAL A 61 -9.55 -7.58 23.16
N ASN A 62 -10.39 -6.54 23.17
CA ASN A 62 -11.81 -6.71 23.46
C ASN A 62 -12.60 -6.97 22.18
N PHE A 63 -13.29 -8.11 22.12
CA PHE A 63 -14.17 -8.43 21.00
C PHE A 63 -15.39 -9.24 21.42
N ALA A 64 -16.57 -8.81 20.95
CA ALA A 64 -17.80 -9.58 21.03
C ALA A 64 -18.61 -9.46 19.73
N CYS A 65 -18.81 -10.58 19.02
CA CYS A 65 -19.61 -10.59 17.81
C CYS A 65 -21.08 -10.30 18.13
N THR A 66 -21.60 -9.15 17.70
CA THR A 66 -23.01 -8.74 17.87
C THR A 66 -23.95 -9.34 16.83
N ARG A 67 -23.44 -10.17 15.90
CA ARG A 67 -24.18 -10.71 14.75
C ARG A 67 -24.79 -9.63 13.85
N CYS A 68 -24.13 -8.48 13.73
CA CYS A 68 -24.62 -7.34 12.93
C CYS A 68 -24.59 -7.54 11.41
N GLY A 69 -23.95 -8.59 10.89
CA GLY A 69 -23.84 -8.86 9.44
C GLY A 69 -22.90 -7.93 8.66
N LYS A 70 -22.34 -6.89 9.28
CA LYS A 70 -21.42 -5.93 8.62
C LYS A 70 -20.20 -6.60 8.01
N CYS A 71 -19.69 -7.66 8.63
CA CYS A 71 -18.60 -8.47 8.09
C CYS A 71 -18.98 -9.31 6.87
N CYS A 72 -20.23 -9.30 6.42
CA CYS A 72 -20.68 -9.92 5.16
C CYS A 72 -20.81 -8.92 4.00
N HIS A 73 -20.57 -7.63 4.22
CA HIS A 73 -20.61 -6.61 3.16
C HIS A 73 -19.37 -6.75 2.26
N LEU A 74 -19.59 -6.87 0.95
CA LEU A 74 -18.54 -7.13 -0.03
C LEU A 74 -18.20 -5.87 -0.82
N SER A 75 -16.94 -5.73 -1.18
CA SER A 75 -16.44 -4.67 -2.07
C SER A 75 -15.30 -5.22 -2.93
N LYS A 76 -14.75 -4.42 -3.86
CA LYS A 76 -13.56 -4.82 -4.63
C LYS A 76 -12.38 -5.24 -3.75
N ARG A 77 -12.19 -4.59 -2.58
CA ARG A 77 -11.13 -4.92 -1.61
C ARG A 77 -11.55 -5.89 -0.51
N ARG A 78 -12.83 -6.28 -0.46
CA ARG A 78 -13.38 -7.14 0.58
C ARG A 78 -14.15 -8.27 -0.05
N VAL A 79 -13.42 -9.30 -0.39
CA VAL A 79 -13.91 -10.55 -0.96
C VAL A 79 -13.67 -11.67 0.04
N VAL A 80 -14.52 -12.69 0.00
CA VAL A 80 -14.30 -13.93 0.74
C VAL A 80 -13.75 -14.95 -0.23
N ARG A 81 -12.47 -15.30 -0.07
CA ARG A 81 -11.85 -16.39 -0.80
C ARG A 81 -12.20 -17.72 -0.13
N VAL A 82 -12.43 -18.73 -0.94
CA VAL A 82 -12.77 -20.09 -0.51
C VAL A 82 -11.98 -21.10 -1.31
N ASN A 83 -11.50 -22.13 -0.63
CA ASN A 83 -10.89 -23.29 -1.28
C ASN A 83 -11.92 -24.41 -1.53
N ASP A 84 -11.49 -25.45 -2.26
CA ASP A 84 -12.34 -26.56 -2.65
C ASP A 84 -12.93 -27.35 -1.48
N ARG A 85 -12.17 -27.54 -0.38
CA ARG A 85 -12.65 -28.21 0.84
C ARG A 85 -13.71 -27.38 1.55
N GLU A 86 -13.54 -26.06 1.60
CA GLU A 86 -14.55 -25.15 2.17
C GLU A 86 -15.84 -25.14 1.34
N ILE A 87 -15.73 -25.15 0.00
CA ILE A 87 -16.90 -25.26 -0.88
C ILE A 87 -17.61 -26.61 -0.65
N GLN A 88 -16.86 -27.70 -0.48
CA GLN A 88 -17.43 -29.01 -0.15
C GLN A 88 -18.16 -29.01 1.20
N ALA A 89 -17.55 -28.43 2.23
CA ALA A 89 -18.16 -28.31 3.55
C ALA A 89 -19.45 -27.46 3.51
N ILE A 90 -19.46 -26.37 2.73
CA ILE A 90 -20.64 -25.55 2.49
C ILE A 90 -21.75 -26.37 1.81
N ALA A 91 -21.41 -27.12 0.76
CA ALA A 91 -22.38 -27.94 0.02
C ALA A 91 -23.02 -29.01 0.91
N GLN A 92 -22.20 -29.70 1.72
CA GLN A 92 -22.69 -30.68 2.69
C GLN A 92 -23.62 -30.05 3.72
N HIS A 93 -23.27 -28.86 4.23
CA HIS A 93 -24.08 -28.15 5.23
C HIS A 93 -25.44 -27.70 4.67
N LEU A 94 -25.48 -27.25 3.41
CA LEU A 94 -26.70 -26.83 2.74
C LEU A 94 -27.53 -28.00 2.19
N ASN A 95 -27.00 -29.22 2.24
CA ASN A 95 -27.56 -30.39 1.56
C ASN A 95 -27.77 -30.13 0.04
N GLU A 96 -26.84 -29.41 -0.57
CA GLU A 96 -26.82 -29.08 -2.00
C GLU A 96 -25.67 -29.83 -2.70
N SER A 97 -25.78 -30.04 -4.02
CA SER A 97 -24.66 -30.62 -4.77
C SER A 97 -23.50 -29.64 -4.89
N LEU A 98 -22.26 -30.15 -4.81
CA LEU A 98 -21.02 -29.36 -4.98
C LEU A 98 -21.05 -28.52 -6.27
N LYS A 99 -21.56 -29.09 -7.36
CA LYS A 99 -21.70 -28.40 -8.66
C LYS A 99 -22.64 -27.21 -8.59
N SER A 100 -23.76 -27.33 -7.86
CA SER A 100 -24.71 -26.22 -7.69
C SER A 100 -24.07 -25.10 -6.88
N VAL A 101 -23.44 -25.42 -5.76
CA VAL A 101 -22.79 -24.41 -4.91
C VAL A 101 -21.70 -23.67 -5.68
N ARG A 102 -20.82 -24.37 -6.42
CA ARG A 102 -19.80 -23.72 -7.26
C ARG A 102 -20.41 -22.77 -8.28
N ARG A 103 -21.45 -23.20 -8.99
CA ARG A 103 -22.11 -22.39 -10.02
C ARG A 103 -22.80 -21.16 -9.42
N ASP A 104 -23.56 -21.37 -8.36
CA ASP A 104 -24.55 -20.39 -7.86
C ASP A 104 -23.97 -19.48 -6.76
N ARG A 105 -22.93 -19.93 -6.05
CA ARG A 105 -22.39 -19.25 -4.87
C ARG A 105 -20.94 -18.79 -5.03
N VAL A 106 -20.20 -19.26 -6.03
CA VAL A 106 -18.77 -18.93 -6.24
C VAL A 106 -18.56 -18.28 -7.60
N GLU A 107 -17.72 -17.23 -7.65
CA GLU A 107 -17.28 -16.56 -8.87
C GLU A 107 -16.31 -17.49 -9.63
N SER A 108 -16.62 -17.76 -10.90
CA SER A 108 -15.86 -18.70 -11.73
C SER A 108 -14.39 -18.31 -11.86
N GLY A 109 -13.48 -19.26 -11.66
CA GLY A 109 -12.03 -19.10 -11.84
C GLY A 109 -11.34 -18.19 -10.83
N ARG A 110 -12.03 -17.73 -9.78
CA ARG A 110 -11.47 -16.84 -8.75
C ARG A 110 -11.49 -17.40 -7.34
N GLY A 111 -12.25 -18.49 -7.10
CA GLY A 111 -12.43 -19.04 -5.75
C GLY A 111 -13.00 -18.01 -4.77
N VAL A 112 -13.87 -17.11 -5.23
CA VAL A 112 -14.44 -16.02 -4.42
C VAL A 112 -15.94 -16.21 -4.26
N LEU A 113 -16.49 -16.04 -3.06
CA LEU A 113 -17.94 -16.08 -2.87
C LEU A 113 -18.62 -14.93 -3.61
N ARG A 114 -19.74 -15.24 -4.29
CA ARG A 114 -20.57 -14.26 -4.98
C ARG A 114 -21.24 -13.31 -3.98
N GLY A 115 -21.45 -12.08 -4.45
CA GLY A 115 -22.32 -11.12 -3.80
C GLY A 115 -23.75 -11.12 -4.36
N LYS A 116 -24.71 -10.72 -3.53
CA LYS A 116 -26.07 -10.30 -3.91
C LYS A 116 -26.29 -8.85 -3.49
N VAL A 117 -27.37 -8.22 -3.96
CA VAL A 117 -27.79 -6.88 -3.52
C VAL A 117 -28.88 -7.05 -2.47
N ASN A 118 -28.74 -6.44 -1.29
CA ASN A 118 -29.77 -6.46 -0.25
C ASN A 118 -30.84 -5.38 -0.50
N ALA A 119 -31.87 -5.31 0.36
CA ALA A 119 -32.93 -4.31 0.26
C ALA A 119 -32.46 -2.84 0.31
N ARG A 120 -31.24 -2.58 0.81
CA ARG A 120 -30.63 -1.24 0.90
C ARG A 120 -29.75 -0.90 -0.30
N GLY A 121 -29.67 -1.77 -1.32
CA GLY A 121 -28.82 -1.56 -2.48
C GLY A 121 -27.34 -1.91 -2.24
N GLU A 122 -27.00 -2.52 -1.10
CA GLU A 122 -25.62 -2.84 -0.75
C GLU A 122 -25.23 -4.23 -1.27
N ARG A 123 -23.99 -4.36 -1.75
CA ARG A 123 -23.44 -5.67 -2.14
C ARG A 123 -23.04 -6.46 -0.89
N VAL A 124 -23.70 -7.58 -0.65
CA VAL A 124 -23.48 -8.47 0.50
C VAL A 124 -23.20 -9.89 0.06
N CYS A 125 -22.62 -10.72 0.93
CA CYS A 125 -22.39 -12.14 0.66
C CYS A 125 -23.68 -12.88 0.28
N THR A 126 -23.59 -13.82 -0.68
CA THR A 126 -24.70 -14.68 -1.11
C THR A 126 -25.38 -15.46 0.03
N PHE A 127 -24.67 -15.71 1.14
CA PHE A 127 -25.18 -16.45 2.30
C PHE A 127 -25.77 -15.57 3.41
N LEU A 128 -25.78 -14.24 3.28
CA LEU A 128 -26.38 -13.34 4.28
C LEU A 128 -27.91 -13.33 4.13
N THR A 129 -28.65 -13.62 5.20
CA THR A 129 -30.11 -13.48 5.23
C THR A 129 -30.53 -12.04 5.44
N GLU A 130 -31.81 -11.72 5.22
CA GLU A 130 -32.34 -10.37 5.50
C GLU A 130 -32.27 -10.02 7.00
N ASP A 131 -32.29 -11.02 7.88
CA ASP A 131 -32.13 -10.87 9.34
C ASP A 131 -30.66 -10.79 9.79
N ASN A 132 -29.72 -10.54 8.87
CA ASN A 132 -28.27 -10.48 9.11
C ASN A 132 -27.63 -11.79 9.64
N LEU A 133 -28.28 -12.94 9.41
CA LEU A 133 -27.74 -14.24 9.78
C LEU A 133 -26.98 -14.88 8.61
N CYS A 134 -25.98 -15.69 8.93
CA CYS A 134 -25.22 -16.43 7.92
C CYS A 134 -25.84 -17.82 7.73
N LEU A 135 -26.29 -18.14 6.51
CA LEU A 135 -26.87 -19.45 6.18
C LEU A 135 -25.89 -20.62 6.35
N VAL A 136 -24.60 -20.35 6.30
CA VAL A 136 -23.53 -21.35 6.40
C VAL A 136 -22.76 -21.22 7.71
N GLU A 137 -23.41 -20.79 8.79
CA GLU A 137 -22.75 -20.51 10.08
C GLU A 137 -21.75 -21.61 10.49
N LYS A 138 -22.19 -22.88 10.45
CA LYS A 138 -21.37 -24.03 10.84
C LYS A 138 -20.34 -24.44 9.78
N ALA A 139 -20.50 -23.99 8.55
CA ALA A 139 -19.60 -24.26 7.43
C ALA A 139 -18.91 -22.97 6.92
N LYS A 140 -18.80 -21.94 7.77
CA LYS A 140 -18.13 -20.69 7.40
C LYS A 140 -16.70 -21.00 6.97
N PRO A 141 -16.23 -20.40 5.86
CA PRO A 141 -14.82 -20.42 5.48
C PRO A 141 -13.94 -19.89 6.60
N THR A 142 -12.67 -20.29 6.59
CA THR A 142 -11.67 -19.88 7.58
C THR A 142 -11.59 -18.36 7.67
N GLN A 143 -11.50 -17.67 6.52
CA GLN A 143 -11.53 -16.21 6.45
C GLN A 143 -12.71 -15.57 7.18
N CYS A 144 -13.90 -16.17 7.09
CA CYS A 144 -15.09 -15.65 7.78
C CYS A 144 -15.09 -15.95 9.28
N ARG A 145 -14.44 -17.03 9.72
CA ARG A 145 -14.38 -17.45 11.13
C ARG A 145 -13.30 -16.73 11.91
N THR A 146 -12.18 -16.41 11.27
CA THR A 146 -11.03 -15.72 11.85
C THR A 146 -11.25 -14.22 11.98
N TYR A 147 -12.27 -13.63 11.35
CA TYR A 147 -12.60 -12.20 11.51
C TYR A 147 -12.99 -11.88 12.97
N PRO A 148 -12.45 -10.81 13.59
CA PRO A 148 -11.62 -9.75 13.02
C PRO A 148 -10.11 -9.93 13.19
N PHE A 149 -9.60 -11.11 13.55
CA PHE A 149 -8.18 -11.39 13.80
C PHE A 149 -7.36 -11.60 12.52
N TRP A 150 -7.74 -10.92 11.44
CA TRP A 150 -6.95 -10.96 10.21
C TRP A 150 -5.63 -10.20 10.41
N PRO A 151 -4.54 -10.64 9.77
CA PRO A 151 -3.24 -9.99 9.86
C PRO A 151 -3.30 -8.45 9.75
N GLU A 152 -4.01 -7.94 8.74
CA GLU A 152 -4.17 -6.50 8.53
C GLU A 152 -4.97 -5.75 9.59
N VAL A 153 -5.76 -6.43 10.41
CA VAL A 153 -6.58 -5.81 11.46
C VAL A 153 -5.84 -5.83 12.80
N VAL A 154 -5.08 -6.88 13.08
CA VAL A 154 -4.31 -7.02 14.32
C VAL A 154 -2.87 -6.49 14.23
N ALA A 155 -2.49 -5.88 13.10
CA ALA A 155 -1.14 -5.37 12.87
C ALA A 155 -0.70 -4.27 13.87
N SER A 156 -1.63 -3.41 14.30
CA SER A 156 -1.43 -2.52 15.47
C SER A 156 -2.76 -2.14 16.13
N SER A 157 -2.66 -1.47 17.28
CA SER A 157 -3.81 -0.90 17.98
C SER A 157 -4.55 0.17 17.15
N TYR A 158 -3.89 0.79 16.16
CA TYR A 158 -4.54 1.71 15.24
C TYR A 158 -5.42 0.97 14.22
N GLU A 159 -4.93 -0.08 13.58
CA GLU A 159 -5.74 -0.89 12.65
C GLU A 159 -6.94 -1.53 13.35
N TRP A 160 -6.75 -1.99 14.59
CA TRP A 160 -7.83 -2.52 15.42
C TRP A 160 -8.93 -1.48 15.65
N ARG A 161 -8.57 -0.26 16.09
CA ARG A 161 -9.50 0.87 16.23
C ARG A 161 -10.11 1.31 14.90
N ALA A 162 -9.34 1.27 13.80
CA ALA A 162 -9.84 1.63 12.48
C ALA A 162 -10.91 0.63 12.00
N GLU A 163 -10.75 -0.66 12.29
CA GLU A 163 -11.75 -1.68 11.96
C GLU A 163 -13.00 -1.58 12.86
N GLN A 164 -12.89 -0.99 14.06
CA GLN A 164 -14.03 -0.71 14.95
C GLN A 164 -15.12 0.15 14.27
N VAL A 165 -14.73 1.07 13.38
CA VAL A 165 -15.68 1.88 12.60
C VAL A 165 -16.66 1.00 11.82
N ARG A 166 -16.24 -0.20 11.44
CA ARG A 166 -17.04 -1.19 10.72
C ARG A 166 -17.61 -2.26 11.65
N CYS A 167 -16.82 -2.73 12.58
CA CYS A 167 -17.23 -3.76 13.53
C CYS A 167 -17.52 -3.16 14.90
N GLU A 168 -18.80 -2.99 15.21
CA GLU A 168 -19.24 -2.53 16.54
C GLU A 168 -18.91 -3.52 17.68
N GLY A 169 -18.53 -4.75 17.33
CA GLY A 169 -18.09 -5.75 18.28
C GLY A 169 -16.67 -5.53 18.80
N ILE A 170 -15.85 -4.74 18.10
CA ILE A 170 -14.51 -4.35 18.54
C ILE A 170 -14.63 -3.29 19.63
N GLU A 171 -13.96 -3.49 20.76
CA GLU A 171 -14.05 -2.61 21.95
C GLU A 171 -15.52 -2.33 22.37
N ALA A 172 -16.40 -3.31 22.17
CA ALA A 172 -17.80 -3.19 22.54
C ALA A 172 -17.93 -2.93 24.06
N LYS A 173 -18.64 -1.86 24.42
CA LYS A 173 -18.88 -1.50 25.82
C LYS A 173 -19.88 -2.50 26.42
N GLY A 174 -19.45 -3.33 27.38
CA GLY A 174 -20.31 -4.33 28.04
C GLY A 174 -19.59 -5.64 28.30
N GLU A 175 -20.30 -6.78 28.19
CA GLU A 175 -19.79 -8.16 28.34
C GLU A 175 -18.81 -8.59 27.22
N ALA A 176 -17.98 -7.68 26.70
CA ALA A 176 -16.97 -8.05 25.72
C ALA A 176 -15.95 -8.99 26.35
N LYS A 177 -15.74 -10.15 25.72
CA LYS A 177 -14.71 -11.08 26.13
C LYS A 177 -13.34 -10.46 25.80
N VAL A 178 -12.44 -10.47 26.78
CA VAL A 178 -11.02 -10.26 26.52
C VAL A 178 -10.49 -11.50 25.80
N VAL A 179 -10.08 -11.31 24.55
CA VAL A 179 -9.47 -12.35 23.72
C VAL A 179 -7.98 -12.35 24.00
N THR A 180 -7.44 -13.49 24.44
CA THR A 180 -6.05 -13.58 24.90
C THR A 180 -5.07 -13.62 23.73
N ARG A 181 -3.77 -13.43 24.02
CA ARG A 181 -2.69 -13.54 23.03
C ARG A 181 -2.71 -14.89 22.33
N GLU A 182 -2.89 -15.98 23.08
CA GLU A 182 -2.92 -17.34 22.53
C GLU A 182 -4.09 -17.53 21.57
N GLU A 183 -5.28 -17.01 21.91
CA GLU A 183 -6.45 -17.06 21.03
C GLU A 183 -6.22 -16.25 19.75
N ILE A 184 -5.65 -15.04 19.86
CA ILE A 184 -5.34 -14.19 18.70
C ILE A 184 -4.31 -14.89 17.79
N ARG A 185 -3.23 -15.41 18.37
CA ARG A 185 -2.17 -16.15 17.66
C ARG A 185 -2.73 -17.33 16.89
N PHE A 186 -3.59 -18.12 17.53
CA PHE A 186 -4.24 -19.26 16.88
C PHE A 186 -5.09 -18.84 15.67
N GLN A 187 -5.91 -17.80 15.82
CA GLN A 187 -6.72 -17.28 14.71
C GLN A 187 -5.86 -16.70 13.58
N LEU A 188 -4.75 -16.05 13.92
CA LEU A 188 -3.80 -15.48 12.97
C LEU A 188 -3.12 -16.56 12.12
N VAL A 189 -2.71 -17.68 12.74
CA VAL A 189 -2.12 -18.83 12.05
C VAL A 189 -3.14 -19.45 11.09
N LEU A 190 -4.38 -19.68 11.55
CA LEU A 190 -5.47 -20.20 10.72
C LEU A 190 -5.71 -19.33 9.47
N GLU A 191 -5.82 -18.02 9.67
CA GLU A 191 -6.05 -17.08 8.58
C GLU A 191 -4.88 -17.06 7.59
N THR A 192 -3.66 -17.05 8.11
CA THR A 192 -2.45 -17.00 7.29
C THR A 192 -2.32 -18.26 6.43
N LEU A 193 -2.55 -19.44 7.01
CA LEU A 193 -2.56 -20.71 6.27
C LEU A 193 -3.68 -20.76 5.22
N SER A 194 -4.87 -20.26 5.57
CA SER A 194 -6.00 -20.19 4.63
C SER A 194 -5.67 -19.34 3.40
N ARG A 195 -5.01 -18.18 3.58
CA ARG A 195 -4.57 -17.31 2.47
C ARG A 195 -3.55 -18.00 1.58
N LEU A 196 -2.53 -18.63 2.18
CA LEU A 196 -1.48 -19.32 1.41
C LEU A 196 -2.00 -20.52 0.63
N ALA A 197 -3.00 -21.23 1.14
CA ALA A 197 -3.65 -22.31 0.40
C ALA A 197 -4.41 -21.76 -0.82
N GLY A 198 -5.09 -20.61 -0.69
CA GLY A 198 -5.81 -19.97 -1.79
C GLY A 198 -4.91 -19.50 -2.94
N GLU A 199 -3.64 -19.21 -2.68
CA GLU A 199 -2.66 -18.77 -3.68
C GLU A 199 -2.02 -19.93 -4.47
N ALA A 200 -2.07 -21.16 -3.94
CA ALA A 200 -1.45 -22.34 -4.56
C ALA A 200 -2.27 -22.99 -5.68
N GLY A 201 -3.42 -22.41 -6.05
CA GLY A 201 -4.32 -22.95 -7.08
C GLY A 201 -5.23 -24.09 -6.59
N GLU A 202 -6.22 -24.44 -7.43
CA GLU A 202 -7.48 -25.16 -7.13
C GLU A 202 -7.37 -26.57 -6.48
N SER A 203 -6.19 -27.06 -6.11
CA SER A 203 -6.00 -28.45 -5.66
C SER A 203 -5.58 -28.62 -4.19
N GLY A 204 -5.37 -27.53 -3.45
CA GLY A 204 -4.81 -27.57 -2.09
C GLY A 204 -5.55 -26.68 -1.11
N GLY A 205 -5.87 -27.22 0.07
CA GLY A 205 -6.50 -26.47 1.15
C GLY A 205 -7.23 -27.38 2.12
N LEU A 206 -7.53 -26.84 3.30
CA LEU A 206 -8.32 -27.49 4.33
C LEU A 206 -9.56 -26.63 4.62
N SER A 207 -10.64 -27.28 5.05
CA SER A 207 -11.73 -26.58 5.71
C SER A 207 -11.24 -26.01 7.05
N HIS A 208 -11.95 -25.03 7.59
CA HIS A 208 -11.61 -24.47 8.91
C HIS A 208 -11.50 -25.54 10.00
N SER A 209 -12.45 -26.49 10.06
CA SER A 209 -12.45 -27.56 11.06
C SER A 209 -11.26 -28.51 10.93
N GLU A 210 -10.81 -28.77 9.70
CA GLU A 210 -9.62 -29.58 9.45
C GLU A 210 -8.36 -28.83 9.89
N SER A 211 -8.24 -27.54 9.54
CA SER A 211 -7.13 -26.69 9.97
C SER A 211 -7.05 -26.54 11.49
N GLU A 212 -8.20 -26.32 12.15
CA GLU A 212 -8.31 -26.20 13.60
C GLU A 212 -7.87 -27.50 14.29
N SER A 213 -8.33 -28.66 13.79
CA SER A 213 -7.92 -29.96 14.31
C SER A 213 -6.41 -30.18 14.19
N LEU A 214 -5.80 -29.84 13.06
CA LEU A 214 -4.36 -30.01 12.89
C LEU A 214 -3.56 -29.06 13.76
N LEU A 215 -3.96 -27.79 13.85
CA LEU A 215 -3.26 -26.81 14.69
C LEU A 215 -3.38 -27.13 16.17
N SER A 216 -4.44 -27.82 16.62
CA SER A 216 -4.55 -28.30 18.00
C SER A 216 -3.49 -29.35 18.38
N GLU A 217 -2.86 -29.98 17.38
CA GLU A 217 -1.76 -30.96 17.56
C GLU A 217 -0.37 -30.32 17.39
N VAL A 218 -0.31 -29.04 16.98
CA VAL A 218 0.96 -28.31 16.80
C VAL A 218 1.49 -27.84 18.15
N ASP A 219 2.80 -27.96 18.34
CA ASP A 219 3.49 -27.50 19.54
C ASP A 219 3.42 -25.96 19.67
N ASP A 220 3.16 -25.48 20.89
CA ASP A 220 2.98 -24.05 21.15
C ASP A 220 4.23 -23.23 20.81
N SER A 221 5.42 -23.82 20.93
CA SER A 221 6.68 -23.16 20.56
C SER A 221 6.73 -22.80 19.07
N LEU A 222 6.13 -23.61 18.21
CA LEU A 222 6.07 -23.33 16.77
C LEU A 222 5.08 -22.20 16.47
N LEU A 223 4.00 -22.08 17.26
CA LEU A 223 3.06 -20.98 17.16
C LEU A 223 3.69 -19.67 17.64
N GLU A 224 4.49 -19.71 18.71
CA GLU A 224 5.31 -18.59 19.19
C GLU A 224 6.30 -18.10 18.14
N GLU A 225 7.09 -19.02 17.57
CA GLU A 225 8.03 -18.68 16.49
C GLU A 225 7.32 -18.06 15.28
N PHE A 226 6.11 -18.55 14.94
CA PHE A 226 5.30 -17.96 13.88
C PHE A 226 4.85 -16.54 14.23
N GLU A 227 4.38 -16.31 15.45
CA GLU A 227 3.96 -14.98 15.90
C GLU A 227 5.13 -13.99 15.88
N GLU A 228 6.31 -14.40 16.35
CA GLU A 228 7.52 -13.57 16.29
C GLU A 228 7.93 -13.23 14.86
N GLU A 229 7.90 -14.22 13.95
CA GLU A 229 8.15 -14.01 12.52
C GLU A 229 7.11 -13.06 11.92
N HIS A 230 5.82 -13.27 12.24
CA HIS A 230 4.72 -12.45 11.77
C HIS A 230 4.81 -11.00 12.25
N VAL A 231 5.06 -10.79 13.55
CA VAL A 231 5.24 -9.47 14.15
C VAL A 231 6.46 -8.81 13.54
N ARG A 232 7.59 -9.51 13.40
CA ARG A 232 8.79 -8.93 12.77
C ARG A 232 8.52 -8.43 11.35
N GLU A 233 7.79 -9.20 10.55
CA GLU A 233 7.53 -8.89 9.14
C GLU A 233 6.36 -7.93 8.91
N ASN A 234 5.45 -7.77 9.87
CA ASN A 234 4.20 -7.02 9.66
C ASN A 234 3.87 -6.04 10.79
N ARG A 235 4.77 -5.84 11.76
CA ARG A 235 4.59 -4.88 12.84
C ARG A 235 4.37 -3.49 12.25
N ARG A 236 3.41 -2.79 12.84
CA ARG A 236 3.16 -1.38 12.57
C ARG A 236 3.34 -0.59 13.85
N VAL A 237 4.07 0.52 13.78
CA VAL A 237 4.29 1.42 14.93
C VAL A 237 3.74 2.78 14.58
N VAL A 238 2.71 3.20 15.32
CA VAL A 238 2.09 4.51 15.18
C VAL A 238 3.03 5.55 15.81
N ARG A 239 3.53 6.49 15.01
CA ARG A 239 4.38 7.60 15.44
C ARG A 239 3.58 8.87 15.73
N HIS A 240 2.45 9.02 15.04
CA HIS A 240 1.53 10.14 15.17
C HIS A 240 0.09 9.68 14.84
N ASP A 241 -0.89 10.11 15.64
CA ASP A 241 -2.33 9.88 15.41
C ASP A 241 -3.06 11.21 15.66
N GLY A 242 -3.01 12.08 14.65
CA GLY A 242 -3.58 13.43 14.67
C GLY A 242 -5.06 13.44 14.30
N ARG A 243 -5.62 14.63 14.05
CA ARG A 243 -7.04 14.75 13.69
C ARG A 243 -7.32 14.28 12.26
N GLU A 244 -6.56 14.77 11.30
CA GLU A 244 -6.75 14.48 9.88
C GLU A 244 -5.71 13.48 9.34
N HIS A 245 -4.54 13.38 9.99
CA HIS A 245 -3.40 12.60 9.52
C HIS A 245 -2.87 11.62 10.57
N ALA A 246 -2.27 10.53 10.11
CA ALA A 246 -1.53 9.57 10.93
C ALA A 246 -0.17 9.26 10.29
N VAL A 247 0.85 9.04 11.12
CA VAL A 247 2.19 8.61 10.69
C VAL A 247 2.46 7.25 11.28
N VAL A 248 2.75 6.27 10.43
CA VAL A 248 2.93 4.87 10.84
C VAL A 248 4.18 4.29 10.19
N ASP A 249 5.02 3.64 11.00
CA ASP A 249 6.15 2.85 10.52
C ASP A 249 5.66 1.44 10.21
N PHE A 250 5.87 1.01 8.97
CA PHE A 250 5.61 -0.34 8.48
C PHE A 250 6.94 -1.09 8.47
N PHE A 251 7.08 -2.09 9.33
CA PHE A 251 8.22 -3.00 9.32
C PHE A 251 7.96 -4.12 8.32
N GLY A 252 9.04 -4.69 7.77
CA GLY A 252 8.97 -5.73 6.76
C GLY A 252 10.32 -5.95 6.10
N ASP A 253 10.35 -6.73 5.01
CA ASP A 253 11.57 -6.89 4.23
C ASP A 253 11.75 -5.75 3.22
N TYR A 254 12.68 -4.86 3.52
CA TYR A 254 13.13 -3.77 2.65
C TYR A 254 14.56 -4.00 2.13
N SER A 255 15.05 -5.24 2.11
CA SER A 255 16.39 -5.59 1.60
C SER A 255 16.68 -5.12 0.18
N SER A 256 15.64 -4.98 -0.66
CA SER A 256 15.74 -4.41 -2.00
C SER A 256 16.01 -2.90 -2.01
N ALA A 257 15.67 -2.17 -0.94
CA ALA A 257 15.98 -0.76 -0.77
C ALA A 257 17.35 -0.53 -0.10
N GLY A 258 17.81 -1.52 0.68
CA GLY A 258 19.14 -1.54 1.29
C GLY A 258 19.15 -2.34 2.60
N PRO A 259 20.24 -3.03 2.94
CA PRO A 259 20.33 -3.81 4.19
C PRO A 259 20.25 -2.94 5.46
N GLU A 260 20.48 -1.63 5.34
CA GLU A 260 20.36 -0.66 6.43
C GLU A 260 18.92 -0.19 6.70
N VAL A 261 17.99 -0.45 5.78
CA VAL A 261 16.59 -0.02 5.88
C VAL A 261 15.82 -0.98 6.79
N ASP A 262 15.22 -0.42 7.84
CA ASP A 262 14.50 -1.19 8.86
C ASP A 262 12.98 -1.11 8.66
N CYS A 263 12.46 0.07 8.33
CA CYS A 263 11.04 0.25 8.06
C CYS A 263 10.75 1.30 6.99
N LYS A 264 9.52 1.27 6.48
CA LYS A 264 8.95 2.34 5.67
C LYS A 264 7.98 3.14 6.52
N ARG A 265 8.26 4.43 6.72
CA ARG A 265 7.36 5.37 7.38
C ARG A 265 6.40 5.97 6.38
N VAL A 266 5.11 5.96 6.70
CA VAL A 266 4.04 6.36 5.79
C VAL A 266 3.14 7.40 6.46
N LEU A 267 2.85 8.48 5.72
CA LEU A 267 1.81 9.45 6.04
C LEU A 267 0.48 8.97 5.44
N ILE A 268 -0.56 8.95 6.26
CA ILE A 268 -1.91 8.51 5.89
C ILE A 268 -2.91 9.60 6.23
N SER A 269 -3.68 10.07 5.24
CA SER A 269 -4.86 10.89 5.49
C SER A 269 -6.03 10.02 5.93
N LYS A 270 -6.74 10.44 6.96
CA LYS A 270 -7.96 9.78 7.46
C LYS A 270 -9.14 9.93 6.50
N GLN A 271 -9.07 10.87 5.55
CA GLN A 271 -10.07 11.02 4.48
C GLN A 271 -9.84 10.01 3.34
N ALA A 272 -8.58 9.66 3.07
CA ALA A 272 -8.19 8.65 2.08
C ALA A 272 -7.26 7.56 2.66
N PRO A 273 -7.70 6.80 3.68
CA PRO A 273 -6.81 5.90 4.44
C PRO A 273 -6.31 4.69 3.63
N TRP A 274 -6.81 4.49 2.41
CA TRP A 274 -6.32 3.45 1.49
C TRP A 274 -5.14 3.90 0.61
N LEU A 275 -4.77 5.18 0.65
CA LEU A 275 -3.71 5.79 -0.15
C LEU A 275 -2.58 6.27 0.78
N ALA A 276 -1.35 5.87 0.48
CA ALA A 276 -0.16 6.43 1.11
C ALA A 276 0.09 7.82 0.50
N GLN A 277 0.01 8.88 1.30
CA GLN A 277 0.24 10.24 0.80
C GLN A 277 1.72 10.54 0.63
N SER A 278 2.56 10.11 1.59
CA SER A 278 4.01 10.23 1.51
C SER A 278 4.64 9.01 2.17
N GLU A 279 5.74 8.53 1.60
CA GLU A 279 6.49 7.41 2.17
C GLU A 279 7.97 7.74 2.23
N VAL A 280 8.64 7.34 3.30
CA VAL A 280 10.10 7.43 3.41
C VAL A 280 10.67 6.17 4.04
N TYR A 281 11.88 5.77 3.64
CA TYR A 281 12.60 4.71 4.32
C TYR A 281 13.27 5.24 5.58
N VAL A 282 13.30 4.41 6.62
CA VAL A 282 13.96 4.71 7.90
C VAL A 282 14.97 3.61 8.17
N ARG A 283 16.18 4.01 8.55
CA ARG A 283 17.28 3.10 8.87
C ARG A 283 17.11 2.49 10.27
N ALA A 284 17.85 1.42 10.54
CA ALA A 284 17.87 0.76 11.85
C ALA A 284 18.33 1.66 13.02
N ASP A 285 19.04 2.76 12.74
CA ASP A 285 19.41 3.78 13.73
C ASP A 285 18.28 4.80 14.01
N GLY A 286 17.14 4.68 13.32
CA GLY A 286 15.98 5.56 13.40
C GLY A 286 16.04 6.79 12.50
N ASN A 287 17.16 7.01 11.78
CA ASN A 287 17.30 8.15 10.88
C ASN A 287 16.56 7.91 9.56
N VAL A 288 15.94 8.96 9.05
CA VAL A 288 15.26 8.94 7.76
C VAL A 288 16.29 8.88 6.62
N CYS A 289 16.04 8.05 5.61
CA CYS A 289 16.86 7.97 4.40
C CYS A 289 16.64 9.20 3.51
N ARG A 290 17.69 9.98 3.25
CA ARG A 290 17.67 11.18 2.37
C ARG A 290 18.25 10.93 0.98
N ASP A 291 18.58 9.68 0.69
CA ASP A 291 19.22 9.20 -0.53
C ASP A 291 18.38 8.14 -1.27
N LEU A 292 17.14 7.93 -0.83
CA LEU A 292 16.22 6.92 -1.36
C LEU A 292 14.80 7.50 -1.45
N LEU A 293 14.02 7.01 -2.41
CA LEU A 293 12.60 7.34 -2.57
C LEU A 293 11.75 6.08 -2.71
N PRO A 294 10.85 5.78 -1.75
CA PRO A 294 10.00 4.60 -1.84
C PRO A 294 8.94 4.70 -2.94
N GLN A 295 8.35 5.89 -3.13
CA GLN A 295 7.21 6.07 -4.04
C GLN A 295 7.66 6.18 -5.49
N GLY A 296 7.19 5.26 -6.33
CA GLY A 296 7.47 5.27 -7.77
C GLY A 296 7.02 6.57 -8.46
N VAL A 297 5.90 7.17 -8.04
CA VAL A 297 5.41 8.45 -8.58
C VAL A 297 6.43 9.56 -8.36
N GLN A 298 6.97 9.69 -7.14
CA GLN A 298 7.98 10.69 -6.81
C GLN A 298 9.28 10.44 -7.57
N GLN A 299 9.69 9.17 -7.76
CA GLN A 299 10.81 8.85 -8.64
C GLN A 299 10.54 9.30 -10.08
N GLY A 300 9.35 9.03 -10.62
CA GLY A 300 8.94 9.45 -11.96
C GLY A 300 8.97 10.97 -12.12
N LEU A 301 8.48 11.72 -11.13
CA LEU A 301 8.54 13.19 -11.11
C LEU A 301 10.00 13.68 -11.11
N LEU A 302 10.85 13.12 -10.25
CA LEU A 302 12.25 13.56 -10.13
C LEU A 302 13.11 13.20 -11.34
N ALA A 303 12.69 12.22 -12.16
CA ALA A 303 13.35 11.96 -13.44
C ALA A 303 13.36 13.19 -14.37
N ALA A 304 12.45 14.17 -14.17
CA ALA A 304 12.45 15.43 -14.90
C ALA A 304 13.71 16.26 -14.69
N CYS A 305 14.40 16.07 -13.57
CA CYS A 305 15.67 16.73 -13.27
C CYS A 305 16.78 16.36 -14.27
N ALA A 306 16.63 15.27 -15.04
CA ALA A 306 17.59 14.81 -16.03
C ALA A 306 17.57 15.64 -17.33
N LEU A 307 16.55 16.47 -17.53
CA LEU A 307 16.30 17.15 -18.81
C LEU A 307 16.91 18.55 -18.92
N PRO A 308 16.86 19.42 -17.89
CA PRO A 308 17.54 20.70 -17.93
C PRO A 308 19.06 20.54 -18.01
N LYS A 309 19.73 21.49 -18.69
CA LYS A 309 21.20 21.52 -18.72
C LYS A 309 21.82 21.92 -17.38
N ASN A 310 21.12 22.77 -16.64
CA ASN A 310 21.51 23.27 -15.33
C ASN A 310 20.35 23.01 -14.36
N LEU A 311 20.68 22.58 -13.14
CA LEU A 311 19.70 22.30 -12.10
C LEU A 311 20.00 23.19 -10.90
N GLY A 312 19.50 24.43 -10.92
CA GLY A 312 19.76 25.43 -9.89
C GLY A 312 18.51 25.85 -9.10
N SER A 313 17.32 25.66 -9.65
CA SER A 313 16.06 26.10 -9.04
C SER A 313 14.93 25.11 -9.31
N LEU A 314 14.31 24.62 -8.24
CA LEU A 314 13.23 23.64 -8.30
C LEU A 314 12.06 24.08 -7.44
N CYS A 315 10.84 23.83 -7.92
CA CYS A 315 9.60 24.02 -7.17
C CYS A 315 8.81 22.71 -7.15
N PHE A 316 8.41 22.26 -5.96
CA PHE A 316 7.54 21.12 -5.75
C PHE A 316 6.18 21.60 -5.24
N LEU A 317 5.16 21.51 -6.10
CA LEU A 317 3.78 21.85 -5.82
C LEU A 317 3.01 20.61 -5.34
N GLY A 318 2.43 20.66 -4.14
CA GLY A 318 1.87 19.48 -3.47
C GLY A 318 2.97 18.61 -2.87
N SER A 319 3.86 19.23 -2.09
CA SER A 319 5.05 18.54 -1.59
C SER A 319 4.75 17.51 -0.48
N GLY A 320 3.55 17.49 0.09
CA GLY A 320 3.16 16.57 1.17
C GLY A 320 4.14 16.64 2.33
N ALA A 321 4.60 15.48 2.82
CA ALA A 321 5.60 15.41 3.88
C ALA A 321 7.04 15.78 3.47
N CYS A 322 7.22 16.53 2.37
CA CYS A 322 8.49 17.02 1.83
C CYS A 322 9.57 15.96 1.58
N VAL A 323 9.22 14.68 1.41
CA VAL A 323 10.20 13.60 1.22
C VAL A 323 11.07 13.86 -0.02
N ALA A 324 10.44 14.06 -1.18
CA ALA A 324 11.14 14.31 -2.43
C ALA A 324 11.93 15.62 -2.41
N SER A 325 11.38 16.68 -1.82
CA SER A 325 12.05 17.97 -1.63
C SER A 325 13.30 17.84 -0.74
N THR A 326 13.25 17.01 0.30
CA THR A 326 14.38 16.72 1.19
C THR A 326 15.47 15.93 0.46
N VAL A 327 15.11 14.94 -0.35
CA VAL A 327 16.06 14.18 -1.18
C VAL A 327 16.75 15.10 -2.19
N LEU A 328 16.00 15.96 -2.88
CA LEU A 328 16.55 16.95 -3.82
C LEU A 328 17.54 17.90 -3.12
N SER A 329 17.15 18.45 -1.98
CA SER A 329 17.98 19.37 -1.21
C SER A 329 19.28 18.72 -0.69
N ALA A 330 19.23 17.43 -0.33
CA ALA A 330 20.38 16.69 0.15
C ALA A 330 21.36 16.31 -0.98
N LEU A 331 20.83 15.90 -2.14
CA LEU A 331 21.63 15.33 -3.23
C LEU A 331 22.03 16.35 -4.31
N VAL A 332 21.33 17.48 -4.38
CA VAL A 332 21.63 18.60 -5.27
C VAL A 332 21.81 19.87 -4.42
N PRO A 333 22.88 19.94 -3.60
CA PRO A 333 23.00 20.94 -2.54
C PRO A 333 23.14 22.38 -3.04
N ASP A 334 23.52 22.57 -4.30
CA ASP A 334 23.66 23.89 -4.93
C ASP A 334 22.33 24.41 -5.50
N ALA A 335 21.32 23.55 -5.60
CA ALA A 335 20.02 23.94 -6.10
C ALA A 335 19.12 24.47 -4.98
N LYS A 336 18.40 25.54 -5.31
CA LYS A 336 17.31 26.07 -4.48
C LYS A 336 16.09 25.17 -4.65
N VAL A 337 15.52 24.67 -3.55
CA VAL A 337 14.32 23.82 -3.57
C VAL A 337 13.20 24.53 -2.80
N GLU A 338 12.11 24.85 -3.48
CA GLU A 338 10.88 25.33 -2.85
C GLU A 338 9.84 24.21 -2.74
N ALA A 339 9.29 24.01 -1.55
CA ALA A 339 8.24 23.03 -1.27
C ALA A 339 6.94 23.77 -0.93
N TRP A 340 5.90 23.56 -1.74
CA TRP A 340 4.61 24.22 -1.60
C TRP A 340 3.55 23.20 -1.21
N ASP A 341 2.76 23.54 -0.20
CA ASP A 341 1.60 22.75 0.20
C ASP A 341 0.50 23.68 0.72
N LEU A 342 -0.76 23.28 0.55
CA LEU A 342 -1.91 24.07 1.02
C LEU A 342 -2.07 23.94 2.54
N ASP A 343 -1.69 22.79 3.10
CA ASP A 343 -1.84 22.49 4.51
C ASP A 343 -0.51 22.69 5.26
N GLY A 344 -0.50 23.68 6.16
CA GLY A 344 0.67 23.97 7.00
C GLY A 344 1.07 22.80 7.92
N GLU A 345 0.11 21.95 8.32
CA GLU A 345 0.38 20.76 9.14
C GLU A 345 1.35 19.80 8.43
N MET A 346 1.37 19.78 7.08
CA MET A 346 2.27 18.92 6.32
C MET A 346 3.73 19.24 6.59
N PHE A 347 4.08 20.52 6.74
CA PHE A 347 5.45 20.92 7.04
C PHE A 347 5.85 20.56 8.47
N ASP A 348 4.94 20.67 9.43
CA ASP A 348 5.20 20.29 10.83
C ASP A 348 5.42 18.77 10.94
N LEU A 349 4.61 17.97 10.23
CA LEU A 349 4.79 16.52 10.13
C LEU A 349 6.08 16.15 9.38
N ALA A 350 6.41 16.88 8.32
CA ALA A 350 7.63 16.67 7.54
C ALA A 350 8.90 16.84 8.38
N GLU A 351 8.96 17.91 9.17
CA GLU A 351 10.07 18.19 10.11
C GLU A 351 10.12 17.14 11.22
N SER A 352 8.98 16.86 11.85
CA SER A 352 8.91 15.97 13.02
C SER A 352 9.17 14.49 12.69
N TYR A 353 8.78 14.03 11.50
CA TYR A 353 8.74 12.59 11.19
C TYR A 353 9.38 12.18 9.87
N PHE A 354 9.55 13.09 8.90
CA PHE A 354 10.09 12.74 7.57
C PHE A 354 11.46 13.37 7.31
N GLY A 355 12.06 13.99 8.32
CA GLY A 355 13.45 14.47 8.27
C GLY A 355 13.66 15.66 7.36
N ALA A 356 12.60 16.42 7.04
CA ALA A 356 12.72 17.68 6.34
C ALA A 356 13.43 18.71 7.23
N GLU A 357 14.30 19.50 6.63
CA GLU A 357 15.01 20.58 7.31
C GLU A 357 14.70 21.89 6.59
N PHE A 358 14.19 22.87 7.33
CA PHE A 358 13.88 24.20 6.82
C PHE A 358 14.97 25.22 7.23
N PRO A 359 15.08 26.39 6.55
CA PRO A 359 16.16 27.36 6.77
C PRO A 359 16.38 27.84 8.22
N GLY A 360 15.36 27.80 9.07
CA GLY A 360 15.50 28.10 10.51
C GLY A 360 16.33 27.07 11.28
N GLU A 361 16.50 25.87 10.74
CA GLU A 361 17.15 24.72 11.36
C GLU A 361 18.43 24.29 10.59
N GLY A 362 18.92 25.12 9.67
CA GLY A 362 20.08 24.82 8.83
C GLY A 362 19.76 24.08 7.52
N GLY A 363 18.48 23.81 7.25
CA GLY A 363 18.03 23.19 6.01
C GLY A 363 17.93 24.14 4.81
N LYS A 364 17.81 23.59 3.61
CA LYS A 364 17.76 24.38 2.36
C LYS A 364 16.41 24.33 1.64
N VAL A 365 15.42 23.60 2.18
CA VAL A 365 14.08 23.53 1.58
C VAL A 365 13.28 24.76 2.00
N GLU A 366 12.90 25.62 1.06
CA GLU A 366 12.03 26.76 1.34
C GLU A 366 10.56 26.31 1.36
N LYS A 367 9.96 26.23 2.55
CA LYS A 367 8.52 25.92 2.68
C LYS A 367 7.63 27.12 2.35
N ARG A 368 6.54 26.87 1.64
CA ARG A 368 5.48 27.84 1.30
C ARG A 368 4.11 27.22 1.57
N VAL A 369 3.37 27.77 2.55
CA VAL A 369 1.96 27.39 2.77
C VAL A 369 1.09 28.22 1.83
N ARG A 370 0.74 27.67 0.66
CA ARG A 370 0.06 28.38 -0.44
C ARG A 370 -0.73 27.41 -1.33
N ASP A 371 -1.71 27.96 -2.04
CA ASP A 371 -2.32 27.22 -3.15
C ASP A 371 -1.33 27.15 -4.31
N ALA A 372 -1.16 25.96 -4.89
CA ALA A 372 -0.30 25.77 -6.05
C ALA A 372 -0.75 26.57 -7.28
N ALA A 373 -2.03 26.95 -7.37
CA ALA A 373 -2.54 27.83 -8.42
C ALA A 373 -1.84 29.21 -8.41
N GLU A 374 -1.35 29.65 -7.25
CA GLU A 374 -0.64 30.93 -7.10
C GLU A 374 0.73 30.95 -7.81
N ILE A 375 1.26 29.80 -8.26
CA ILE A 375 2.55 29.74 -8.96
C ILE A 375 2.56 30.60 -10.24
N VAL A 376 1.41 30.75 -10.90
CA VAL A 376 1.26 31.59 -12.12
C VAL A 376 1.55 33.06 -11.83
N GLY A 377 1.30 33.51 -10.60
CA GLY A 377 1.62 34.86 -10.13
C GLY A 377 2.98 34.98 -9.46
N HIS A 378 3.75 33.90 -9.36
CA HIS A 378 5.02 33.90 -8.63
C HIS A 378 6.14 34.59 -9.41
N ASP A 379 6.96 35.38 -8.72
CA ASP A 379 8.01 36.19 -9.35
C ASP A 379 9.24 35.36 -9.78
N ALA A 380 9.50 34.24 -9.09
CA ALA A 380 10.63 33.38 -9.41
C ALA A 380 10.35 32.45 -10.60
N ALA A 381 11.40 32.17 -11.38
CA ALA A 381 11.40 31.16 -12.43
C ALA A 381 12.25 29.95 -12.00
N PHE A 382 11.92 28.77 -12.54
CA PHE A 382 12.48 27.49 -12.10
C PHE A 382 13.02 26.67 -13.27
N ASP A 383 14.05 25.86 -13.03
CA ASP A 383 14.53 24.87 -13.99
C ASP A 383 13.62 23.65 -14.03
N VAL A 384 13.03 23.29 -12.89
CA VAL A 384 12.07 22.18 -12.76
C VAL A 384 10.90 22.59 -11.88
N ILE A 385 9.68 22.36 -12.38
CA ILE A 385 8.46 22.42 -11.58
C ILE A 385 7.86 21.02 -11.53
N LEU A 386 7.65 20.51 -10.32
CA LEU A 386 7.04 19.21 -10.04
C LEU A 386 5.64 19.45 -9.48
N LEU A 387 4.63 18.76 -10.02
CA LEU A 387 3.23 18.92 -9.62
C LEU A 387 2.65 17.56 -9.21
N ASP A 388 2.42 17.38 -7.90
CA ASP A 388 1.80 16.19 -7.33
C ASP A 388 0.62 16.58 -6.43
N ILE A 389 -0.46 17.01 -7.08
CA ILE A 389 -1.68 17.47 -6.39
C ILE A 389 -2.80 16.52 -6.73
N CYS A 390 -3.61 16.18 -5.73
CA CYS A 390 -4.79 15.35 -5.91
C CYS A 390 -5.94 15.87 -5.05
N SER A 391 -7.19 15.63 -5.47
CA SER A 391 -8.38 15.97 -4.68
C SER A 391 -9.36 14.81 -4.58
N ILE A 392 -9.73 14.47 -3.34
CA ILE A 392 -10.70 13.42 -3.06
C ILE A 392 -12.12 13.80 -3.53
N GLU A 393 -12.41 15.08 -3.75
CA GLU A 393 -13.70 15.56 -4.24
C GLU A 393 -13.99 15.09 -5.67
N GLU A 394 -12.93 14.82 -6.46
CA GLU A 394 -13.04 14.28 -7.81
C GLU A 394 -13.25 12.75 -7.80
N VAL A 395 -13.23 12.10 -6.64
CA VAL A 395 -13.55 10.68 -6.49
C VAL A 395 -15.06 10.52 -6.33
N PRO A 396 -15.75 9.75 -7.22
CA PRO A 396 -17.19 9.55 -7.10
C PRO A 396 -17.58 8.96 -5.73
N SER A 397 -18.74 9.38 -5.20
CA SER A 397 -19.30 9.00 -3.89
C SER A 397 -19.56 7.49 -3.66
N SER A 398 -19.20 6.63 -4.62
CA SER A 398 -19.06 5.19 -4.42
C SER A 398 -17.58 4.81 -4.23
N PRO A 399 -17.05 4.82 -2.99
CA PRO A 399 -15.65 4.50 -2.67
C PRO A 399 -15.25 3.05 -2.99
N THR A 400 -16.19 2.24 -3.49
CA THR A 400 -15.95 0.83 -3.82
C THR A 400 -15.43 0.61 -5.24
N SER A 401 -15.42 1.64 -6.09
CA SER A 401 -15.08 1.52 -7.51
C SER A 401 -13.75 2.13 -7.93
N PHE A 402 -13.19 3.03 -7.13
CA PHE A 402 -11.86 3.61 -7.36
C PHE A 402 -10.80 2.81 -6.60
N VAL A 403 -10.08 1.97 -7.35
CA VAL A 403 -8.80 1.39 -6.95
C VAL A 403 -7.81 2.13 -7.84
N GLY A 404 -6.92 2.94 -7.27
CA GLY A 404 -6.02 3.80 -8.04
C GLY A 404 -5.67 5.11 -7.33
N ALA A 405 -4.70 5.83 -7.90
CA ALA A 405 -4.29 7.15 -7.46
C ALA A 405 -5.39 8.19 -7.72
N ILE A 406 -5.48 9.23 -6.88
CA ILE A 406 -6.51 10.26 -6.98
C ILE A 406 -6.12 11.25 -8.09
N PRO A 407 -7.01 11.58 -9.04
CA PRO A 407 -6.67 12.49 -10.13
C PRO A 407 -6.31 13.89 -9.62
N PRO A 408 -5.47 14.63 -10.36
CA PRO A 408 -5.31 16.06 -10.10
C PRO A 408 -6.64 16.80 -10.32
N PRO A 409 -6.91 17.86 -9.53
CA PRO A 409 -8.12 18.67 -9.72
C PRO A 409 -8.14 19.30 -11.12
N LYS A 410 -9.32 19.37 -11.75
CA LYS A 410 -9.47 19.86 -13.13
C LYS A 410 -8.79 21.21 -13.42
N PRO A 411 -8.81 22.23 -12.53
CA PRO A 411 -8.13 23.50 -12.79
C PRO A 411 -6.64 23.37 -13.11
N PHE A 412 -5.95 22.39 -12.52
CA PHE A 412 -4.53 22.14 -12.76
C PHE A 412 -4.23 21.47 -14.11
N LEU A 413 -5.27 20.99 -14.80
CA LEU A 413 -5.18 20.39 -16.12
C LEU A 413 -5.70 21.31 -17.23
N GLN A 414 -6.13 22.53 -16.90
CA GLN A 414 -6.65 23.49 -17.88
C GLN A 414 -5.55 24.32 -18.50
N LYS A 415 -5.76 24.69 -19.76
CA LYS A 415 -4.87 25.50 -20.58
C LYS A 415 -4.37 26.75 -19.87
N GLU A 416 -5.24 27.49 -19.18
CA GLU A 416 -4.88 28.75 -18.51
C GLU A 416 -3.81 28.51 -17.44
N PHE A 417 -3.98 27.48 -16.61
CA PHE A 417 -2.99 27.11 -15.61
C PHE A 417 -1.71 26.57 -16.25
N LEU A 418 -1.83 25.62 -17.19
CA LEU A 418 -0.68 25.01 -17.85
C LEU A 418 0.18 26.07 -18.55
N CYS A 419 -0.40 26.95 -19.36
CA CYS A 419 0.33 28.05 -19.99
C CYS A 419 0.99 28.96 -18.94
N GLY A 420 0.27 29.32 -17.88
CA GLY A 420 0.79 30.17 -16.82
C GLY A 420 1.99 29.56 -16.07
N VAL A 421 1.96 28.25 -15.79
CA VAL A 421 3.09 27.54 -15.15
C VAL A 421 4.27 27.42 -16.11
N LEU A 422 4.02 27.16 -17.39
CA LEU A 422 5.07 27.04 -18.39
C LEU A 422 5.85 28.37 -18.58
N GLU A 423 5.23 29.52 -18.34
CA GLU A 423 5.87 30.84 -18.30
C GLU A 423 6.82 31.02 -17.10
N LYS A 424 6.71 30.18 -16.07
CA LYS A 424 7.59 30.18 -14.89
C LYS A 424 8.80 29.27 -15.03
N LEU A 425 9.00 28.67 -16.19
CA LEU A 425 10.17 27.86 -16.46
C LEU A 425 11.28 28.71 -17.07
N ASN A 426 12.50 28.55 -16.56
CA ASN A 426 13.70 29.04 -17.22
C ASN A 426 13.83 28.43 -18.63
N PRO A 427 14.60 29.05 -19.54
CA PRO A 427 14.88 28.46 -20.85
C PRO A 427 15.46 27.03 -20.73
N GLY A 428 14.76 26.04 -21.28
CA GLY A 428 15.13 24.63 -21.16
C GLY A 428 14.57 23.92 -19.92
N GLY A 429 13.77 24.62 -19.10
CA GLY A 429 13.13 24.07 -17.92
C GLY A 429 11.97 23.14 -18.24
N VAL A 430 11.58 22.34 -17.25
CA VAL A 430 10.60 21.26 -17.39
C VAL A 430 9.51 21.35 -16.34
N LEU A 431 8.26 21.18 -16.79
CA LEU A 431 7.14 20.86 -15.92
C LEU A 431 6.95 19.34 -15.95
N ALA A 432 6.91 18.70 -14.78
CA ALA A 432 6.50 17.32 -14.63
C ALA A 432 5.30 17.24 -13.68
N LEU A 433 4.23 16.57 -14.11
CA LEU A 433 3.01 16.43 -13.32
C LEU A 433 2.58 14.98 -13.22
N HIS A 434 2.14 14.58 -12.03
CA HIS A 434 1.55 13.27 -11.81
C HIS A 434 0.10 13.27 -12.30
N LEU A 435 -0.24 12.30 -13.14
CA LEU A 435 -1.56 12.10 -13.68
C LEU A 435 -2.07 10.71 -13.33
N ALA A 436 -3.16 10.66 -12.57
CA ALA A 436 -3.87 9.44 -12.23
C ALA A 436 -5.29 9.44 -12.81
N HIS A 437 -5.48 8.90 -14.01
CA HIS A 437 -6.75 8.90 -14.71
C HIS A 437 -6.99 7.59 -15.48
N ARG A 438 -8.24 7.10 -15.50
CA ARG A 438 -8.61 5.86 -16.24
C ARG A 438 -8.37 5.97 -17.75
N ASP A 439 -8.42 7.18 -18.28
CA ASP A 439 -8.11 7.50 -19.67
C ASP A 439 -6.88 8.44 -19.69
N ASN A 440 -5.73 7.93 -19.25
CA ASN A 440 -4.48 8.69 -19.27
C ASN A 440 -4.15 9.16 -20.68
N LYS A 441 -4.24 8.28 -21.69
CA LYS A 441 -3.92 8.63 -23.08
C LYS A 441 -4.75 9.80 -23.61
N GLY A 442 -6.06 9.78 -23.38
CA GLY A 442 -6.93 10.89 -23.78
C GLY A 442 -6.63 12.19 -23.05
N VAL A 443 -6.28 12.15 -21.76
CA VAL A 443 -5.89 13.36 -21.00
C VAL A 443 -4.55 13.90 -21.47
N VAL A 444 -3.53 13.04 -21.63
CA VAL A 444 -2.20 13.45 -22.09
C VAL A 444 -2.28 14.11 -23.47
N LYS A 445 -3.09 13.57 -24.38
CA LYS A 445 -3.33 14.19 -25.69
C LYS A 445 -3.94 15.59 -25.56
N ARG A 446 -4.89 15.80 -24.66
CA ARG A 446 -5.45 17.14 -24.40
C ARG A 446 -4.40 18.10 -23.83
N ILE A 447 -3.58 17.64 -22.88
CA ILE A 447 -2.45 18.43 -22.35
C ILE A 447 -1.51 18.84 -23.50
N ALA A 448 -1.22 17.92 -24.43
CA ALA A 448 -0.39 18.20 -25.59
C ALA A 448 -1.02 19.23 -26.54
N GLU A 449 -2.33 19.18 -26.74
CA GLU A 449 -3.08 20.18 -27.53
C GLU A 449 -3.08 21.56 -26.84
N GLU A 450 -3.21 21.60 -25.51
CA GLU A 450 -3.27 22.83 -24.71
C GLU A 450 -1.90 23.50 -24.52
N ALA A 451 -0.82 22.71 -24.39
CA ALA A 451 0.55 23.20 -24.22
C ALA A 451 1.08 24.01 -25.43
N GLY A 452 0.45 23.85 -26.60
CA GLY A 452 0.76 24.60 -27.82
C GLY A 452 2.02 24.12 -28.56
N THR A 453 2.44 24.88 -29.57
CA THR A 453 3.59 24.54 -30.43
C THR A 453 4.91 24.97 -29.79
N GLY A 454 5.90 24.07 -29.75
CA GLY A 454 7.27 24.38 -29.28
C GLY A 454 7.74 23.61 -28.04
N ARG A 455 6.87 22.80 -27.42
CA ARG A 455 7.24 21.84 -26.37
C ARG A 455 6.93 20.42 -26.83
N CYS A 456 7.75 19.48 -26.39
CA CYS A 456 7.47 18.06 -26.51
C CYS A 456 6.73 17.62 -25.24
N VAL A 457 5.70 16.80 -25.44
CA VAL A 457 4.96 16.19 -24.34
C VAL A 457 5.29 14.71 -24.29
N TYR A 458 5.72 14.27 -23.12
CA TYR A 458 6.06 12.88 -22.86
C TYR A 458 5.22 12.33 -21.73
N SER A 459 4.93 11.03 -21.80
CA SER A 459 4.38 10.28 -20.68
C SER A 459 5.37 9.20 -20.24
N LEU A 460 5.51 9.05 -18.93
CA LEU A 460 6.29 8.02 -18.26
C LEU A 460 5.36 7.17 -17.40
N GLU A 461 5.29 5.87 -17.68
CA GLU A 461 4.63 4.94 -16.74
C GLU A 461 5.34 4.93 -15.39
N VAL A 462 4.57 4.83 -14.31
CA VAL A 462 5.12 4.87 -12.95
C VAL A 462 5.42 3.46 -12.42
N PRO A 463 6.60 3.21 -11.82
CA PRO A 463 6.89 1.94 -11.15
C PRO A 463 5.88 1.62 -10.05
N GLY A 464 5.26 0.44 -10.12
CA GLY A 464 4.28 -0.01 -9.12
C GLY A 464 2.91 0.68 -9.20
N GLY A 465 2.67 1.54 -10.20
CA GLY A 465 1.34 2.06 -10.49
C GLY A 465 0.44 0.99 -11.10
N GLU A 466 -0.79 0.88 -10.61
CA GLU A 466 -1.87 0.28 -11.43
C GLU A 466 -2.00 1.17 -12.68
N GLY A 467 -2.21 0.58 -13.87
CA GLY A 467 -2.05 1.22 -15.21
C GLY A 467 -2.84 2.52 -15.50
N ASP A 468 -3.48 3.09 -14.49
CA ASP A 468 -4.16 4.37 -14.47
C ASP A 468 -3.26 5.52 -13.94
N SER A 469 -1.96 5.32 -13.67
CA SER A 469 -1.04 6.40 -13.22
C SER A 469 0.20 6.56 -14.14
N CYS A 470 0.52 7.81 -14.50
CA CYS A 470 1.72 8.18 -15.24
C CYS A 470 2.24 9.57 -14.79
N VAL A 471 3.47 9.91 -15.19
CA VAL A 471 4.02 11.27 -15.07
C VAL A 471 4.12 11.87 -16.46
N VAL A 472 3.59 13.08 -16.61
CA VAL A 472 3.59 13.83 -17.88
C VAL A 472 4.64 14.93 -17.82
N PHE A 473 5.52 14.98 -18.82
CA PHE A 473 6.61 15.94 -18.90
C PHE A 473 6.34 16.91 -20.04
N LEU A 474 6.41 18.21 -19.77
CA LEU A 474 6.33 19.27 -20.76
C LEU A 474 7.68 19.96 -20.83
N SER A 475 8.46 19.64 -21.87
CA SER A 475 9.85 20.07 -22.01
C SER A 475 10.12 20.63 -23.41
N SER A 476 11.05 21.58 -23.53
CA SER A 476 11.61 21.95 -24.83
C SER A 476 12.71 20.98 -25.29
N ALA A 477 13.22 20.14 -24.40
CA ALA A 477 14.23 19.14 -24.73
C ALA A 477 13.61 17.98 -25.49
N LYS A 478 14.32 17.51 -26.53
CA LYS A 478 13.93 16.34 -27.31
C LYS A 478 14.61 15.08 -26.76
N VAL A 479 13.79 14.19 -26.22
CA VAL A 479 14.18 12.85 -25.78
C VAL A 479 13.48 11.84 -26.69
N GLU A 480 14.26 11.19 -27.55
CA GLU A 480 13.77 10.34 -28.64
C GLU A 480 13.36 8.93 -28.17
N SER A 481 13.84 8.48 -27.01
CA SER A 481 13.52 7.16 -26.48
C SER A 481 13.64 7.06 -24.95
N GLY A 482 13.01 6.04 -24.37
CA GLY A 482 13.18 5.69 -22.96
C GLY A 482 14.63 5.34 -22.60
N ASP A 483 15.39 4.74 -23.52
CA ASP A 483 16.83 4.50 -23.32
C ASP A 483 17.61 5.80 -23.21
N GLN A 484 17.29 6.82 -24.02
CA GLN A 484 17.93 8.12 -23.91
C GLN A 484 17.62 8.77 -22.55
N LEU A 485 16.36 8.70 -22.09
CA LEU A 485 15.99 9.20 -20.76
C LEU A 485 16.77 8.47 -19.66
N LYS A 486 16.87 7.14 -19.74
CA LYS A 486 17.62 6.31 -18.80
C LYS A 486 19.08 6.75 -18.69
N GLU A 487 19.75 6.98 -19.82
CA GLU A 487 21.14 7.47 -19.83
C GLU A 487 21.27 8.87 -19.21
N LEU A 488 20.32 9.77 -19.47
CA LEU A 488 20.28 11.09 -18.84
C LEU A 488 20.13 10.97 -17.31
N ILE A 489 19.26 10.08 -16.83
CA ILE A 489 19.08 9.79 -15.40
C ILE A 489 20.37 9.23 -14.78
N LEU A 490 21.03 8.29 -15.45
CA LEU A 490 22.30 7.73 -14.99
C LEU A 490 23.41 8.79 -14.92
N GLY A 491 23.34 9.80 -15.79
CA GLY A 491 24.22 10.97 -15.80
C GLY A 491 24.01 11.96 -14.64
N LEU A 492 22.89 11.88 -13.91
CA LEU A 492 22.60 12.78 -12.78
C LEU A 492 23.44 12.53 -11.53
N GLY A 493 24.32 11.52 -11.52
CA GLY A 493 25.23 11.26 -10.40
C GLY A 493 24.47 10.97 -9.09
N PRO A 494 24.38 11.94 -8.14
CA PRO A 494 23.69 11.75 -6.86
C PRO A 494 22.25 11.21 -6.95
N LEU A 495 21.46 11.59 -7.97
CA LEU A 495 20.06 11.16 -8.09
C LEU A 495 19.88 9.73 -8.66
N ARG A 496 20.97 9.05 -9.04
CA ARG A 496 20.90 7.70 -9.60
C ARG A 496 20.23 6.70 -8.64
N LYS A 497 20.62 6.72 -7.36
CA LYS A 497 20.11 5.77 -6.34
C LYS A 497 18.62 5.99 -6.03
N PRO A 498 18.14 7.23 -5.78
CA PRO A 498 16.71 7.49 -5.62
C PRO A 498 15.85 7.06 -6.82
N LEU A 499 16.40 7.11 -8.05
CA LEU A 499 15.65 6.87 -9.29
C LEU A 499 15.77 5.45 -9.85
N GLU A 500 16.32 4.52 -9.07
CA GLU A 500 16.64 3.16 -9.53
C GLU A 500 15.44 2.41 -10.10
N SER A 501 14.23 2.57 -9.52
CA SER A 501 13.05 1.85 -10.01
C SER A 501 12.58 2.36 -11.38
N VAL A 502 12.75 3.66 -11.65
CA VAL A 502 12.48 4.25 -12.96
C VAL A 502 13.52 3.79 -13.98
N THR A 503 14.80 3.78 -13.61
CA THR A 503 15.87 3.26 -14.48
C THR A 503 15.62 1.81 -14.86
N ARG A 504 15.26 0.95 -13.90
CA ARG A 504 14.94 -0.46 -14.14
C ARG A 504 13.69 -0.63 -15.01
N LEU A 505 12.65 0.17 -14.78
CA LEU A 505 11.45 0.17 -15.62
C LEU A 505 11.79 0.50 -17.09
N LEU A 506 12.61 1.52 -17.33
CA LEU A 506 13.03 1.91 -18.67
C LEU A 506 13.96 0.87 -19.33
N GLU A 507 14.75 0.14 -18.54
CA GLU A 507 15.56 -0.97 -19.02
C GLU A 507 14.69 -2.17 -19.45
N ASP A 508 13.72 -2.56 -18.63
CA ASP A 508 12.84 -3.69 -18.90
C ASP A 508 11.78 -3.38 -19.97
N ARG A 509 11.32 -2.12 -20.02
CA ARG A 509 10.26 -1.64 -20.91
C ARG A 509 10.57 -0.23 -21.42
N PRO A 510 11.44 -0.07 -22.43
CA PRO A 510 11.74 1.24 -23.02
C PRO A 510 10.52 2.01 -23.54
N GLN A 511 9.45 1.29 -23.92
CA GLN A 511 8.15 1.85 -24.33
C GLN A 511 7.34 2.47 -23.19
N ALA A 512 7.79 2.37 -21.94
CA ALA A 512 7.21 3.08 -20.81
C ALA A 512 7.36 4.61 -20.93
N TRP A 513 8.24 5.07 -21.83
CA TRP A 513 8.39 6.47 -22.24
C TRP A 513 7.78 6.67 -23.63
N GLU A 514 6.67 7.40 -23.71
CA GLU A 514 5.98 7.70 -24.97
C GLU A 514 6.01 9.21 -25.25
N ARG A 515 6.39 9.60 -26.47
CA ARG A 515 6.26 10.98 -26.96
C ARG A 515 4.94 11.15 -27.68
N GLU A 516 4.18 12.17 -27.30
CA GLU A 516 2.83 12.43 -27.80
C GLU A 516 2.79 13.55 -28.84
N SER A 517 3.70 14.52 -28.75
CA SER A 517 3.87 15.62 -29.72
C SER A 517 5.30 16.16 -29.81
#